data_AF-A0A498GF07-F1
#
_entry.id   AF-A0A498GF07-F1
#
_cell.length_a   1.000
_cell.length_b   1.000
_cell.length_c   1.000
_cell.angle_alpha   90.00
_cell.angle_beta   90.00
_cell.angle_gamma   90.00
#
_symmetry.space_group_name_H-M   'P 1'
#
loop_
_entity.id
_entity.type
_entity.pdbx_description
1 polymer ?
#
loop_
_entity_poly.entity_id
_entity_poly.type
_entity_poly.pdbx_seq_one_letter_code
_entity_poly.pdbx_strand_id
1 'polypeptide(L)'
;MSSNDTKYVQTELNEEEYERFRKLAEEHGLSLKEAGHEAVLEWIERQQKADPKDAAFTVLDDLDNSSLPGTAHTDTRKEDDLVEEWHGNDESFVLPEEPSSNP
;
A
#
# COMPACT_ATOMS: atom_id res chain seq x y z
N MET A 1 15.19 -26.14 -30.20
CA MET A 1 16.35 -25.39 -29.69
C MET A 1 15.85 -24.04 -29.24
N SER A 2 15.74 -23.81 -27.94
CA SER A 2 15.28 -22.52 -27.41
C SER A 2 16.40 -21.50 -27.56
N SER A 3 16.21 -20.50 -28.41
CA SER A 3 17.12 -19.37 -28.51
C SER A 3 17.08 -18.59 -27.20
N ASN A 4 18.22 -18.39 -26.55
CA ASN A 4 18.33 -17.47 -25.42
C ASN A 4 17.99 -16.06 -25.92
N ASP A 5 16.78 -15.58 -25.63
CA ASP A 5 16.27 -14.28 -26.06
C ASP A 5 16.78 -13.14 -25.17
N THR A 6 18.07 -13.16 -24.84
CA THR A 6 18.72 -12.10 -24.05
C THR A 6 18.99 -10.91 -24.96
N LYS A 7 18.51 -9.73 -24.56
CA LYS A 7 18.84 -8.46 -25.23
C LYS A 7 20.03 -7.80 -24.54
N TYR A 8 20.90 -7.18 -25.34
CA TYR A 8 22.05 -6.43 -24.84
C TYR A 8 21.80 -4.94 -25.02
N VAL A 9 21.99 -4.18 -23.95
CA VAL A 9 21.94 -2.72 -23.95
C VAL A 9 23.34 -2.22 -23.63
N GLN A 10 23.87 -1.33 -24.48
CA GLN A 10 25.14 -0.66 -24.28
C GLN A 10 24.88 0.81 -23.97
N THR A 11 25.57 1.33 -22.97
CA THR A 11 25.51 2.74 -22.57
C THR A 11 26.93 3.27 -22.42
N GLU A 12 27.08 4.58 -22.50
CA GLU A 12 28.33 5.29 -22.29
C GLU A 12 28.27 6.00 -20.94
N LEU A 13 29.34 5.84 -20.15
CA LEU A 13 29.56 6.56 -18.90
C LEU A 13 30.82 7.38 -19.07
N ASN A 14 30.86 8.58 -18.50
CA ASN A 14 32.14 9.29 -18.40
C ASN A 14 33.06 8.61 -17.37
N GLU A 15 34.34 8.97 -17.37
CA GLU A 15 35.35 8.36 -16.50
C GLU A 15 34.97 8.42 -15.02
N GLU A 16 34.44 9.56 -14.55
CA GLU A 16 34.06 9.75 -13.16
C GLU A 16 32.82 8.93 -12.76
N GLU A 17 31.85 8.79 -13.66
CA GLU A 17 30.67 7.93 -13.49
C GLU A 17 31.08 6.46 -13.47
N TYR A 18 31.94 6.05 -14.39
CA TYR A 18 32.44 4.68 -14.47
C TYR A 18 33.20 4.29 -13.20
N GLU A 19 34.14 5.13 -12.74
CA GLU A 19 34.93 4.84 -11.54
C GLU A 19 34.09 4.81 -10.26
N ARG A 20 33.10 5.72 -10.14
CA ARG A 20 32.14 5.66 -9.03
C ARG A 20 31.31 4.39 -9.05
N PHE A 21 30.81 4.02 -10.22
CA PHE A 21 30.00 2.82 -10.39
C PHE A 21 30.81 1.54 -10.12
N ARG A 22 32.05 1.50 -10.58
CA ARG A 22 32.98 0.41 -10.32
C ARG A 22 33.26 0.22 -8.84
N LYS A 23 33.56 1.30 -8.11
CA LYS A 23 33.79 1.23 -6.66
C LYS A 23 32.58 0.70 -5.91
N LEU A 24 31.38 1.16 -6.27
CA LEU A 24 30.13 0.64 -5.70
C LEU A 24 29.97 -0.86 -6.00
N ALA A 25 30.22 -1.30 -7.23
CA ALA A 25 30.15 -2.73 -7.56
C ALA A 25 31.16 -3.55 -6.72
N GLU A 26 32.40 -3.07 -6.58
CA GLU A 26 33.44 -3.72 -5.78
C GLU A 26 33.08 -3.77 -4.28
N GLU A 27 32.52 -2.70 -3.70
CA GLU A 27 32.05 -2.65 -2.32
C GLU A 27 30.93 -3.65 -2.04
N HIS A 28 30.05 -3.86 -3.02
CA HIS A 28 28.97 -4.84 -2.97
C HIS A 28 29.42 -6.26 -3.34
N GLY A 29 30.68 -6.47 -3.73
CA GLY A 29 31.21 -7.77 -4.14
C GLY A 29 30.65 -8.29 -5.47
N LEU A 30 30.12 -7.39 -6.30
CA LEU A 30 29.47 -7.70 -7.58
C LEU A 30 30.41 -7.43 -8.76
N SER A 31 30.26 -8.18 -9.84
CA SER A 31 30.85 -7.77 -11.11
C SER A 31 30.12 -6.53 -11.67
N LEU A 32 30.82 -5.76 -12.51
CA LEU A 32 30.25 -4.57 -13.14
C LEU A 32 28.98 -4.86 -13.95
N LYS A 33 28.88 -6.07 -14.52
CA LYS A 33 27.68 -6.52 -15.26
C LYS A 33 26.52 -6.84 -14.33
N GLU A 34 26.79 -7.48 -13.19
CA GLU A 34 25.76 -7.80 -12.19
C GLU A 34 25.24 -6.53 -11.53
N ALA A 35 26.13 -5.65 -11.09
CA ALA A 35 25.75 -4.34 -10.57
C ALA A 35 24.95 -3.53 -11.60
N GLY A 36 25.32 -3.63 -12.89
CA GLY A 36 24.59 -2.96 -13.98
C GLY A 36 23.20 -3.54 -14.19
N HIS A 37 23.06 -4.85 -14.07
CA HIS A 37 21.77 -5.53 -14.15
C HIS A 37 20.86 -5.15 -12.98
N GLU A 38 21.38 -5.18 -11.74
CA GLU A 38 20.65 -4.75 -10.55
C GLU A 38 20.23 -3.29 -10.62
N ALA A 39 21.12 -2.40 -11.05
CA ALA A 39 20.81 -0.97 -11.18
C ALA A 39 19.66 -0.72 -12.18
N VAL A 40 19.60 -1.47 -13.28
CA VAL A 40 18.50 -1.38 -14.24
C VAL A 40 17.18 -1.88 -13.64
N LEU A 41 17.19 -2.98 -12.90
CA LEU A 41 15.98 -3.51 -12.23
C LEU A 41 15.45 -2.53 -11.19
N GLU A 42 16.33 -2.02 -10.31
CA GLU A 42 16.00 -0.98 -9.33
C GLU A 42 15.45 0.28 -9.99
N TRP A 43 16.02 0.69 -11.12
CA TRP A 43 15.48 1.83 -11.86
C TRP A 43 14.07 1.54 -12.41
N ILE A 44 13.85 0.36 -12.98
CA ILE A 44 12.52 -0.04 -13.48
C ILE A 44 11.51 -0.04 -12.34
N GLU A 45 11.81 -0.69 -11.21
CA GLU A 45 10.90 -0.77 -10.06
C GLU A 45 10.55 0.62 -9.51
N ARG A 46 11.53 1.52 -9.41
CA ARG A 46 11.31 2.89 -8.93
C ARG A 46 10.52 3.75 -9.92
N GLN A 47 10.71 3.53 -11.22
CA GLN A 47 10.02 4.30 -12.26
C GLN A 47 8.67 3.71 -12.65
N GLN A 48 8.41 2.45 -12.30
CA GLN A 48 7.14 1.80 -12.52
C GLN A 48 6.08 2.46 -11.63
N LYS A 49 5.42 3.47 -12.20
CA LYS A 49 4.17 3.99 -11.63
C LYS A 49 3.17 2.85 -11.57
N ALA A 50 2.40 2.79 -10.48
CA ALA A 50 1.24 1.91 -10.38
C ALA A 50 0.40 2.09 -11.64
N ASP A 51 0.02 0.97 -12.27
CA ASP A 51 -0.79 1.02 -13.47
C ASP A 51 -2.11 1.72 -13.10
N PRO A 52 -2.46 2.85 -13.72
CA PRO A 52 -3.71 3.53 -13.44
C PRO A 52 -4.94 2.68 -13.81
N LYS A 53 -4.75 1.56 -14.51
CA LYS A 53 -5.78 0.56 -14.81
C LYS A 53 -5.62 -0.73 -14.00
N ASP A 54 -4.76 -0.74 -12.99
CA ASP A 54 -4.64 -1.87 -12.10
C ASP A 54 -5.98 -2.09 -11.37
N ALA A 55 -6.50 -3.31 -11.45
CA ALA A 55 -7.76 -3.70 -10.82
C ALA A 55 -7.77 -3.44 -9.30
N ALA A 56 -6.61 -3.44 -8.64
CA ALA A 56 -6.49 -3.06 -7.23
C ALA A 56 -6.85 -1.59 -6.97
N PHE A 57 -6.73 -0.72 -7.97
CA PHE A 57 -6.98 0.72 -7.88
C PHE A 57 -8.19 1.18 -8.71
N THR A 58 -8.73 0.37 -9.63
CA THR A 58 -9.97 0.67 -10.38
C THR A 58 -11.25 0.18 -9.69
N VAL A 59 -11.16 -0.49 -8.53
CA VAL A 59 -12.35 -1.02 -7.81
C VAL A 59 -13.44 0.05 -7.62
N LEU A 60 -13.06 1.29 -7.33
CA LEU A 60 -13.99 2.40 -7.15
C LEU A 60 -14.55 2.93 -8.47
N ASP A 61 -13.72 3.04 -9.51
CA ASP A 61 -14.18 3.43 -10.84
C ASP A 61 -15.14 2.38 -11.44
N ASP A 62 -14.87 1.08 -11.21
CA ASP A 62 -15.74 -0.02 -11.59
C ASP A 62 -17.03 -0.01 -10.77
N LEU A 63 -16.97 0.35 -9.48
CA LEU A 63 -18.14 0.47 -8.61
C LEU A 63 -19.03 1.67 -8.98
N ASP A 64 -18.43 2.79 -9.39
CA ASP A 64 -19.14 3.98 -9.87
C ASP A 64 -19.76 3.74 -11.27
N ASN A 65 -19.09 2.98 -12.14
CA ASN A 65 -19.63 2.58 -13.45
C ASN A 65 -20.69 1.49 -13.35
N SER A 66 -20.54 0.56 -12.41
CA SER A 66 -21.57 -0.40 -12.07
C SER A 66 -22.61 0.33 -11.22
N SER A 67 -23.52 1.06 -11.87
CA SER A 67 -24.65 1.73 -11.20
C SER A 67 -25.19 0.84 -10.09
N LEU A 68 -24.78 1.13 -8.85
CA LEU A 68 -25.35 0.49 -7.69
C LEU A 68 -26.85 0.76 -7.80
N PRO A 69 -27.72 -0.26 -7.65
CA PRO A 69 -29.14 0.04 -7.56
C PRO A 69 -29.28 1.09 -6.45
N GLY A 70 -29.95 2.21 -6.72
CA GLY A 70 -30.13 3.34 -5.80
C GLY A 70 -30.88 2.99 -4.50
N THR A 71 -30.97 1.69 -4.20
CA THR A 71 -31.55 1.03 -3.04
C THR A 71 -30.49 0.29 -2.23
N ALA A 72 -29.20 0.59 -2.38
CA ALA A 72 -28.20 0.21 -1.39
C ALA A 72 -28.60 0.89 -0.07
N HIS A 73 -29.48 0.23 0.68
CA HIS A 73 -29.86 0.57 2.03
C HIS A 73 -28.62 0.36 2.89
N THR A 74 -27.73 1.33 2.87
CA THR A 74 -26.84 1.55 4.00
C THR A 74 -27.77 1.76 5.20
N ASP A 75 -27.57 0.96 6.24
CA ASP A 75 -28.17 1.12 7.57
C ASP A 75 -27.63 2.40 8.21
N THR A 76 -27.82 3.52 7.50
CA THR A 76 -27.48 4.87 7.93
C THR A 76 -28.62 5.27 8.83
N ARG A 77 -28.62 4.73 10.05
CA ARG A 77 -29.49 5.21 11.12
C ARG A 77 -29.27 6.71 11.25
N LYS A 78 -30.32 7.50 11.17
CA LYS A 78 -30.24 8.92 11.46
C LYS A 78 -30.10 9.08 12.97
N GLU A 79 -29.47 10.16 13.41
CA GLU A 79 -29.39 10.48 14.84
C GLU A 79 -30.78 10.48 15.50
N ASP A 80 -31.80 10.91 14.76
CA ASP A 80 -33.20 10.90 15.19
C ASP A 80 -33.74 9.49 15.47
N ASP A 81 -33.28 8.46 14.75
CA ASP A 81 -33.71 7.06 14.96
C ASP A 81 -33.18 6.52 16.31
N LEU A 82 -32.04 7.04 16.79
CA LEU A 82 -31.45 6.65 18.07
C LEU A 82 -32.22 7.20 19.27
N VAL A 83 -32.97 8.29 19.09
CA VAL A 83 -33.73 8.95 20.15
C VAL A 83 -35.08 8.25 20.36
N GLU A 84 -35.70 7.73 19.30
CA GLU A 84 -37.00 7.05 19.39
C GLU A 84 -36.92 5.67 20.07
N GLU A 85 -35.81 4.94 19.90
CA GLU A 85 -35.56 3.65 20.59
C GLU A 85 -35.10 3.85 22.05
N TRP A 86 -34.69 5.06 22.42
CA TRP A 86 -34.23 5.37 23.77
C TRP A 86 -35.43 5.51 24.73
N HIS A 87 -35.99 4.38 25.14
CA HIS A 87 -36.91 4.28 26.26
C HIS A 87 -36.12 4.45 27.55
N GLY A 88 -35.81 5.71 27.90
CA GLY A 88 -35.00 6.12 29.04
C GLY A 88 -35.37 5.42 30.34
N ASN A 89 -34.80 4.23 30.53
CA ASN A 89 -34.80 3.57 31.81
C ASN A 89 -33.67 4.24 32.56
N ASP A 90 -34.01 5.02 33.58
CA ASP A 90 -33.07 5.47 34.60
C ASP A 90 -32.54 4.21 35.32
N GLU A 91 -31.63 3.48 34.68
CA GLU A 91 -30.91 2.40 35.35
C GLU A 91 -30.02 3.06 36.40
N SER A 92 -30.45 2.92 37.65
CA SER A 92 -29.64 3.28 38.81
C SER A 92 -28.46 2.32 38.86
N PHE A 93 -27.28 2.78 38.45
CA PHE A 93 -26.04 2.04 38.67
C PHE A 93 -25.63 2.19 40.14
N VAL A 94 -25.41 1.07 40.83
CA VAL A 94 -24.86 1.08 42.19
C VAL A 94 -23.35 1.04 42.07
N LEU A 95 -22.69 2.10 42.55
CA LEU A 95 -21.23 2.09 42.69
C LEU A 95 -20.82 1.03 43.73
N PRO A 96 -19.84 0.17 43.44
CA PRO A 96 -19.35 -0.78 44.44
C PRO A 96 -18.75 0.00 45.62
N GLU A 97 -19.15 -0.36 46.83
CA GLU A 97 -18.58 0.16 48.08
C GLU A 97 -17.05 0.03 48.05
N GLU A 98 -16.34 1.13 48.34
CA GLU A 98 -14.89 1.07 48.48
C GLU A 98 -14.51 0.08 49.59
N PRO A 99 -13.50 -0.77 49.40
CA PRO A 99 -13.12 -1.75 50.42
C PRO A 99 -12.71 -1.00 51.68
N SER A 100 -13.47 -1.24 52.75
CA SER A 100 -13.22 -0.72 54.08
C SER A 100 -11.78 -1.06 54.46
N SER A 101 -10.92 -0.05 54.54
CA SER A 101 -9.60 -0.18 55.15
C SER A 101 -9.82 -0.40 56.65
N ASN A 102 -9.95 -1.67 57.04
CA ASN A 102 -10.03 -2.03 58.45
C ASN A 102 -8.62 -1.87 59.07
N PRO A 103 -8.53 -1.36 60.31
CA PRO A 103 -7.29 -0.82 60.89
C PRO A 103 -6.26 -1.88 61.32
#